data_AF-A0A8D8CK77-F1
#
_entry.id   AF-A0A8D8CK77-F1
#
_cell.length_a   1.000
_cell.length_b   1.000
_cell.length_c   1.000
_cell.angle_alpha   90.00
_cell.angle_beta   90.00
_cell.angle_gamma   90.00
#
_symmetry.space_group_name_H-M   'P 1'
#
loop_
_entity.id
_entity.type
_entity.pdbx_description
1 polymer ?
#
loop_
_entity_poly.entity_id
_entity_poly.type
_entity_poly.pdbx_seq_one_letter_code
_entity_poly.pdbx_strand_id
1 'polypeptide(L)'
;METHGSLLIPSKQLSLNKKSRFLNLTQNPHKFSKKMANKPKRLLEKYDLLLEHLDFGYIGRCSDGVELERIVKVLRSGEEGFFPQLTEFAEQQLRRVKPGSKLFRRDTPLVTRDSVAGSRWEEHCAEMERWEESMRSLRK
;
A
#
# COMPACT_ATOMS: atom_id res chain seq x y z
N MET A 1 -90.74 -34.87 29.69
CA MET A 1 -90.08 -36.04 29.07
C MET A 1 -90.14 -35.73 27.58
N GLU A 2 -89.11 -35.39 26.83
CA GLU A 2 -87.70 -35.81 26.73
C GLU A 2 -86.93 -34.63 26.08
N THR A 3 -85.96 -33.98 26.74
CA THR A 3 -84.50 -34.10 26.57
C THR A 3 -83.93 -34.37 25.16
N HIS A 4 -83.47 -33.32 24.48
CA HIS A 4 -82.24 -33.30 23.64
C HIS A 4 -81.69 -31.86 23.75
N GLY A 5 -80.61 -31.57 24.47
CA GLY A 5 -79.22 -31.88 24.13
C GLY A 5 -78.60 -30.69 23.38
N SER A 6 -78.29 -29.58 24.06
CA SER A 6 -76.94 -29.12 24.47
C SER A 6 -75.87 -29.15 23.36
N LEU A 7 -75.46 -27.98 22.88
CA LEU A 7 -74.35 -27.13 23.38
C LEU A 7 -73.01 -27.56 22.72
N LEU A 8 -72.51 -26.77 21.77
CA LEU A 8 -71.59 -25.65 21.98
C LEU A 8 -70.13 -26.11 22.02
N ILE A 9 -69.40 -25.73 20.96
CA ILE A 9 -67.99 -25.99 20.72
C ILE A 9 -67.12 -25.18 21.71
N PRO A 10 -66.01 -25.75 22.20
CA PRO A 10 -64.90 -24.92 22.64
C PRO A 10 -63.53 -25.31 22.05
N SER A 11 -62.89 -24.29 21.48
CA SER A 11 -61.47 -23.87 21.52
C SER A 11 -60.33 -24.80 21.98
N LYS A 12 -59.28 -24.77 21.14
CA LYS A 12 -57.81 -24.71 21.40
C LYS A 12 -57.21 -25.60 22.49
N GLN A 13 -56.14 -26.33 22.13
CA GLN A 13 -54.90 -26.37 22.92
C GLN A 13 -53.66 -26.55 22.02
N LEU A 14 -52.63 -25.75 22.32
CA LEU A 14 -51.27 -25.77 21.78
C LEU A 14 -50.44 -26.71 22.67
N SER A 15 -49.67 -27.64 22.09
CA SER A 15 -48.74 -28.50 22.86
C SER A 15 -47.31 -28.32 22.39
N LEU A 16 -46.50 -27.67 23.23
CA LEU A 16 -45.05 -27.78 23.24
C LEU A 16 -44.67 -28.96 24.13
N ASN A 17 -43.76 -29.84 23.68
CA ASN A 17 -42.83 -30.43 24.64
C ASN A 17 -41.45 -30.81 24.08
N LYS A 18 -40.47 -30.62 24.97
CA LYS A 18 -39.00 -30.64 24.85
C LYS A 18 -38.42 -32.05 24.98
N LYS A 19 -37.44 -32.41 24.13
CA LYS A 19 -36.34 -33.39 24.35
C LYS A 19 -35.23 -33.02 23.35
N SER A 20 -34.16 -32.28 23.67
CA SER A 20 -32.99 -32.51 24.55
C SER A 20 -32.11 -33.72 24.20
N ARG A 21 -30.83 -33.40 23.88
CA ARG A 21 -29.63 -34.25 23.65
C ARG A 21 -29.63 -34.99 22.32
N PHE A 22 -28.65 -34.83 21.42
CA PHE A 22 -27.22 -35.04 21.61
C PHE A 22 -26.32 -34.05 20.85
N LEU A 23 -25.18 -33.77 21.46
CA LEU A 23 -23.97 -33.16 20.87
C LEU A 23 -23.50 -33.97 19.66
N ASN A 24 -23.08 -33.29 18.59
CA ASN A 24 -21.82 -33.61 17.90
C ASN A 24 -21.30 -32.36 17.19
N LEU A 25 -20.30 -31.78 17.84
CA LEU A 25 -19.47 -30.68 17.40
C LEU A 25 -18.36 -31.27 16.52
N THR A 26 -18.42 -31.03 15.21
CA THR A 26 -17.23 -31.10 14.34
C THR A 26 -17.41 -30.10 13.21
N GLN A 27 -17.33 -28.82 13.58
CA GLN A 27 -17.03 -27.78 12.61
C GLN A 27 -15.56 -27.92 12.23
N ASN A 28 -15.32 -28.44 11.03
CA ASN A 28 -14.04 -28.42 10.34
C ASN A 28 -13.51 -26.98 10.26
N PRO A 29 -12.37 -26.62 10.89
CA PRO A 29 -11.91 -25.24 10.99
C PRO A 29 -11.18 -24.71 9.75
N HIS A 30 -11.05 -25.50 8.67
CA HIS A 30 -10.33 -25.06 7.48
C HIS A 30 -11.20 -25.12 6.23
N LYS A 31 -11.90 -24.02 5.96
CA LYS A 31 -12.02 -23.38 4.62
C LYS A 31 -13.08 -22.27 4.63
N PHE A 32 -12.81 -21.20 5.38
CA PHE A 32 -13.29 -19.88 4.97
C PHE A 32 -12.22 -19.26 4.07
N SER A 33 -12.27 -19.62 2.78
CA SER A 33 -11.55 -18.83 1.76
C SER A 33 -12.27 -17.50 1.62
N LYS A 34 -11.97 -16.55 2.51
CA LYS A 34 -12.31 -15.13 2.32
C LYS A 34 -11.67 -14.68 1.01
N LYS A 35 -12.49 -14.52 -0.03
CA LYS A 35 -12.16 -13.67 -1.17
C LYS A 35 -12.06 -12.26 -0.61
N MET A 36 -10.85 -11.80 -0.29
CA MET A 36 -10.67 -10.44 0.23
C MET A 36 -10.91 -9.46 -0.92
N ALA A 37 -11.93 -8.62 -0.78
CA ALA A 37 -12.07 -7.42 -1.61
C ALA A 37 -10.75 -6.65 -1.56
N ASN A 38 -10.24 -6.24 -2.72
CA ASN A 38 -9.02 -5.45 -2.85
C ASN A 38 -9.26 -4.04 -2.29
N LYS A 39 -9.29 -3.92 -0.96
CA LYS A 39 -9.32 -2.62 -0.29
C LYS A 39 -7.89 -2.05 -0.37
N PRO A 40 -7.72 -0.76 -0.73
CA PRO A 40 -6.41 -0.14 -0.69
C PRO A 40 -5.87 -0.25 0.74
N LYS A 41 -4.69 -0.84 0.89
CA LYS A 41 -3.99 -0.93 2.18
C LYS A 41 -3.50 0.45 2.58
N ARG A 42 -3.53 0.76 3.88
CA ARG A 42 -2.96 1.99 4.42
C ARG A 42 -1.46 2.03 4.16
N LEU A 43 -0.88 3.22 4.00
CA LEU A 43 0.57 3.32 3.77
C LEU A 43 1.39 2.85 4.97
N LEU A 44 0.89 3.03 6.19
CA LEU A 44 1.48 2.45 7.41
C LEU A 44 1.59 0.92 7.30
N GLU A 45 0.50 0.24 6.93
CA GLU A 45 0.46 -1.21 6.74
C GLU A 45 1.32 -1.67 5.56
N LYS A 46 1.43 -0.85 4.51
CA LYS A 46 2.25 -1.17 3.33
C LYS A 46 3.73 -1.19 3.66
N TYR A 47 4.17 -0.33 4.57
CA TYR A 47 5.58 -0.15 4.92
C TYR A 47 5.96 -0.79 6.26
N ASP A 48 5.02 -1.50 6.91
CA ASP A 48 5.14 -2.04 8.27
C ASP A 48 5.60 -0.98 9.28
N LEU A 49 4.99 0.21 9.20
CA LEU A 49 5.26 1.33 10.11
C LEU A 49 4.17 1.44 11.17
N LEU A 50 4.58 1.71 12.41
CA LEU A 50 3.67 2.06 13.49
C LEU A 50 3.47 3.58 13.50
N LEU A 51 2.30 4.02 13.95
CA LEU A 51 2.00 5.45 14.10
C LEU A 51 2.98 6.14 15.07
N GLU A 52 3.47 5.40 16.07
CA GLU A 52 4.48 5.87 17.03
C GLU A 52 5.86 6.16 16.40
N HIS A 53 6.15 5.61 15.22
CA HIS A 53 7.41 5.90 14.52
C HIS A 53 7.39 7.29 13.86
N LEU A 54 6.21 7.91 13.72
CA LEU A 54 6.02 9.27 13.19
C LEU A 54 6.18 10.32 14.31
N ASP A 55 7.24 10.19 15.11
CA ASP A 55 7.56 11.11 16.20
C ASP A 55 8.98 11.68 16.05
N PHE A 56 9.17 12.93 16.48
CA PHE A 56 10.48 13.58 16.46
C PHE A 56 11.53 12.80 17.26
N GLY A 57 11.13 12.24 18.41
CA GLY A 57 12.02 11.45 19.25
C GLY A 57 12.47 10.16 18.57
N TYR A 58 11.55 9.45 17.91
CA TYR A 58 11.88 8.23 17.18
C TYR A 58 12.80 8.51 15.99
N ILE A 59 12.41 9.46 15.14
CA ILE A 59 13.16 9.83 13.93
C ILE A 59 14.57 10.32 14.27
N GLY A 60 14.73 11.05 15.38
CA GLY A 60 16.05 11.53 15.82
C GLY A 60 17.01 10.42 16.27
N ARG A 61 16.49 9.27 16.71
CA ARG A 61 17.28 8.09 17.12
C ARG A 61 17.42 7.04 16.01
N CYS A 62 16.57 7.09 15.00
CA CYS A 62 16.58 6.13 13.91
C CYS A 62 17.87 6.25 13.07
N SER A 63 18.57 5.14 12.89
CA SER A 63 19.79 5.03 12.07
C SER A 63 19.58 4.18 10.81
N ASP A 64 18.38 3.63 10.61
CA ASP A 64 18.06 2.87 9.41
C ASP A 64 17.57 3.80 8.30
N GLY A 65 18.39 3.95 7.26
CA GLY A 65 18.05 4.76 6.10
C GLY A 65 16.85 4.23 5.32
N VAL A 66 16.57 2.93 5.33
CA VAL A 66 15.40 2.35 4.64
C VAL A 66 14.12 2.69 5.38
N GLU A 67 14.14 2.63 6.71
CA GLU A 67 12.99 3.02 7.54
C GLU A 67 12.70 4.52 7.40
N LEU A 68 13.72 5.37 7.50
CA LEU A 68 13.58 6.81 7.26
C LEU A 68 13.01 7.11 5.86
N GLU A 69 13.43 6.40 4.81
CA GLU A 69 12.84 6.54 3.48
C GLU A 69 11.34 6.22 3.46
N ARG A 70 10.89 5.22 4.24
CA ARG A 70 9.46 4.86 4.34
C ARG A 70 8.68 5.93 5.11
N ILE A 71 9.22 6.40 6.23
CA ILE A 71 8.63 7.47 7.05
C ILE A 71 8.42 8.73 6.20
N VAL A 72 9.45 9.17 5.47
CA VAL A 72 9.35 10.36 4.61
C VAL A 72 8.29 10.17 3.51
N LYS A 73 8.14 8.96 2.95
CA LYS A 73 7.08 8.68 1.95
C LYS A 73 5.67 8.79 2.54
N VAL A 74 5.46 8.31 3.76
CA VAL A 74 4.18 8.43 4.47
C VAL A 74 3.88 9.89 4.81
N LEU A 75 4.88 10.64 5.28
CA LEU A 75 4.72 12.05 5.60
C LEU A 75 4.42 12.91 4.36
N ARG A 76 5.10 12.66 3.22
CA ARG A 76 4.86 13.37 1.96
C ARG A 76 3.51 13.03 1.32
N SER A 77 2.96 11.83 1.57
CA SER A 77 1.64 11.48 1.03
C SER A 77 0.49 12.17 1.76
N GLY A 78 0.72 12.60 3.01
CA GLY A 78 -0.29 13.27 3.83
C GLY A 78 -1.43 12.38 4.29
N GLU A 79 -1.30 11.05 4.19
CA GLU A 79 -2.37 10.10 4.57
C GLU A 79 -2.73 10.18 6.06
N GLU A 80 -1.74 10.39 6.93
CA GLU A 80 -1.91 10.51 8.39
C GLU A 80 -2.08 11.98 8.84
N GLY A 81 -2.04 12.93 7.91
CA GLY A 81 -2.08 14.36 8.18
C GLY A 81 -0.88 15.14 7.61
N PHE A 82 -0.99 16.46 7.60
CA PHE A 82 0.03 17.36 7.07
C PHE A 82 0.94 17.91 8.18
N PHE A 83 2.17 17.41 8.24
CA PHE A 83 3.14 17.77 9.27
C PHE A 83 4.44 18.30 8.64
N PRO A 84 4.50 19.57 8.23
CA PRO A 84 5.63 20.10 7.46
C PRO A 84 6.95 20.07 8.25
N GLN A 85 6.91 20.41 9.54
CA GLN A 85 8.09 20.42 10.42
C GLN A 85 8.66 19.02 10.65
N LEU A 86 7.79 18.03 10.88
CA LEU A 86 8.19 16.64 11.05
C LEU A 86 8.75 16.06 9.76
N THR A 87 8.15 16.42 8.62
CA THR A 87 8.61 16.02 7.29
C THR A 87 10.01 16.55 7.01
N GLU A 88 10.25 17.84 7.27
CA GLU A 88 11.56 18.44 7.09
C GLU A 88 12.61 17.79 8.00
N PHE A 89 12.28 17.56 9.26
CA PHE A 89 13.18 16.87 10.20
C PHE A 89 13.54 15.46 9.74
N ALA A 90 12.56 14.69 9.28
CA ALA A 90 12.77 13.35 8.73
C ALA A 90 13.65 13.37 7.48
N GLU A 91 13.45 14.34 6.58
CA GLU A 91 14.29 14.51 5.40
C GLU A 91 15.74 14.88 5.76
N GLN A 92 15.95 15.75 6.75
CA GLN A 92 17.29 16.12 7.21
C GLN A 92 18.01 14.91 7.82
N GLN A 93 17.33 14.11 8.66
CA GLN A 93 17.92 12.87 9.18
C GLN A 93 18.23 11.87 8.06
N LEU A 94 17.32 11.72 7.09
CA LEU A 94 17.55 10.84 5.95
C LEU A 94 18.75 11.30 5.11
N ARG A 95 18.96 12.61 4.90
CA ARG A 95 20.17 13.12 4.21
C ARG A 95 21.45 12.78 4.99
N ARG A 96 21.39 12.81 6.32
CA ARG A 96 22.54 12.51 7.19
C ARG A 96 22.90 11.02 7.18
N VAL A 97 21.89 10.14 7.21
CA VAL A 97 22.09 8.68 7.23
C VAL A 97 22.34 8.12 5.82
N LYS A 98 21.60 8.60 4.83
CA LYS A 98 21.61 8.08 3.46
C LYS A 98 21.46 9.20 2.41
N PRO A 99 22.54 9.92 2.08
CA PRO A 99 22.50 11.01 1.11
C PRO A 99 22.17 10.53 -0.32
N GLY A 100 22.51 9.29 -0.67
CA GLY A 100 22.23 8.68 -1.98
C GLY A 100 20.84 8.05 -2.12
N SER A 101 19.89 8.38 -1.24
CA SER A 101 18.55 7.79 -1.29
C SER A 101 17.85 8.12 -2.62
N LYS A 102 17.01 7.19 -3.10
CA LYS A 102 16.21 7.42 -4.32
C LYS A 102 15.24 8.59 -4.15
N LEU A 103 14.89 8.92 -2.90
CA LEU A 103 13.93 9.96 -2.56
C LEU A 103 14.44 11.38 -2.87
N PHE A 104 15.76 11.56 -2.95
CA PHE A 104 16.38 12.82 -3.36
C PHE A 104 16.75 12.88 -4.83
N ARG A 105 16.57 11.79 -5.59
CA ARG A 105 16.77 11.83 -7.04
C ARG A 105 15.69 12.73 -7.61
N ARG A 106 16.12 13.81 -8.26
CA ARG A 106 15.23 14.63 -9.07
C ARG A 106 15.03 13.91 -10.39
N ASP A 107 13.80 13.87 -10.86
CA ASP A 107 13.51 13.46 -12.23
C ASP A 107 14.25 14.43 -13.14
N THR A 108 15.36 13.97 -13.70
CA THR A 108 16.07 14.75 -14.71
C THR A 108 15.29 14.53 -15.99
N PRO A 109 14.80 15.60 -16.66
CA PRO A 109 14.11 15.42 -17.93
C PRO A 109 15.01 14.65 -18.88
N LEU A 110 14.43 13.70 -19.61
CA LEU A 110 15.17 13.00 -20.65
C LEU A 110 15.73 14.04 -21.62
N VAL A 111 17.03 13.93 -21.89
CA VAL A 111 17.70 14.79 -22.85
C VAL A 111 17.18 14.44 -24.24
N THR A 112 16.20 15.18 -24.72
CA THR A 112 15.69 15.12 -26.09
C THR A 112 16.50 16.03 -27.00
N ARG A 113 16.42 15.82 -28.33
CA ARG A 113 17.09 16.67 -29.33
C ARG A 113 16.87 18.16 -29.07
N ASP A 114 15.64 18.54 -28.71
CA ASP A 114 15.25 19.93 -28.49
C ASP A 114 15.74 20.49 -27.15
N SER A 115 16.18 19.64 -26.22
CA SER A 115 16.76 20.04 -24.92
C SER A 115 18.28 20.27 -24.97
N VAL A 116 18.93 19.82 -26.05
CA VAL A 116 20.35 20.03 -26.31
C VAL A 116 20.49 21.22 -27.24
N ALA A 117 21.41 22.14 -26.96
CA ALA A 117 21.74 23.21 -27.89
C ALA A 117 22.08 22.61 -29.27
N GLY A 118 21.52 23.14 -30.36
CA GLY A 118 21.62 22.54 -31.69
C GLY A 118 23.04 22.16 -32.11
N SER A 119 24.03 23.00 -31.81
CA SER A 119 25.44 22.73 -32.08
C SER A 119 25.97 21.49 -31.36
N ARG A 120 25.60 21.30 -30.09
CA ARG A 120 26.02 20.14 -29.30
C ARG A 120 25.36 18.86 -29.81
N TRP A 121 24.14 18.95 -30.36
CA TRP A 121 23.50 17.80 -30.99
C TRP A 121 24.21 17.41 -32.30
N GLU A 122 24.55 18.40 -33.13
CA GLU A 122 25.31 18.20 -34.38
C GLU A 122 26.69 17.59 -34.12
N GLU A 123 27.40 18.02 -33.06
CA GLU A 123 28.65 17.41 -32.62
C GLU A 123 28.50 15.92 -32.30
N HIS A 124 27.43 15.54 -31.59
CA HIS A 124 27.15 14.13 -31.28
C HIS A 124 26.82 13.32 -32.54
N CYS A 125 26.07 13.89 -33.48
CA CYS A 125 25.79 13.23 -34.76
C CYS A 125 27.07 13.02 -35.58
N ALA A 126 27.88 14.07 -35.73
CA ALA A 126 29.13 14.01 -36.49
C ALA A 126 30.15 13.05 -35.86
N GLU A 127 30.18 12.94 -34.53
CA GLU A 127 30.99 11.93 -33.84
C GLU A 127 30.53 10.50 -34.15
N MET A 128 29.22 10.23 -34.14
CA MET A 128 28.69 8.93 -34.52
C MET A 128 29.01 8.58 -35.97
N GLU A 129 28.82 9.53 -36.90
CA GLU A 129 29.10 9.34 -38.32
C GLU A 129 30.59 9.05 -38.56
N ARG A 130 31.48 9.83 -37.93
CA ARG A 130 32.93 9.61 -37.97
C ARG A 130 33.31 8.21 -37.47
N TRP A 131 32.67 7.75 -36.39
CA TRP A 131 32.89 6.40 -35.89
C TRP A 131 32.39 5.33 -36.87
N GLU A 132 31.23 5.53 -37.49
CA GLU A 132 30.70 4.62 -38.50
C GLU A 132 31.64 4.50 -39.71
N GLU A 133 32.15 5.62 -40.20
CA GLU A 133 33.12 5.66 -41.29
C GLU A 133 34.43 4.94 -40.95
N SER A 134 34.93 5.15 -39.74
CA SER A 134 36.11 4.44 -39.22
C SER A 134 35.90 2.93 -39.24
N MET A 135 34.77 2.46 -38.72
CA MET A 135 34.42 1.03 -38.71
C MET A 135 34.22 0.47 -40.12
N ARG A 136 33.64 1.26 -41.03
CA ARG A 136 33.46 0.87 -42.44
C ARG A 136 34.80 0.76 -43.17
N SER A 137 35.76 1.61 -42.83
CA SER A 137 37.12 1.60 -43.39
C SER A 137 37.90 0.36 -42.94
N LEU A 138 37.77 -0.04 -41.68
CA LEU A 138 38.43 -1.23 -41.11
C LEU A 138 37.94 -2.57 -41.71
N ARG A 139 36.83 -2.55 -42.45
CA ARG A 139 36.26 -3.73 -43.11
C ARG A 139 36.76 -3.93 -44.55
N LYS A 140 37.62 -3.03 -45.05
CA LYS A 140 38.27 -3.15 -46.37
C LYS A 140 39.67 -3.72 -46.20
#